data_AF-A0A2N2NZ99-F1
#
_entry.id   AF-A0A2N2NZ99-F1
#
_cell.length_a   1.000
_cell.length_b   1.000
_cell.length_c   1.000
_cell.angle_alpha   90.00
_cell.angle_beta   90.00
_cell.angle_gamma   90.00
#
_symmetry.space_group_name_H-M   'P 1'
#
loop_
_entity.id
_entity.type
_entity.pdbx_description
1 polymer ?
#
loop_
_entity_poly.entity_id
_entity_poly.type
_entity_poly.pdbx_seq_one_letter_code
_entity_poly.pdbx_strand_id
1 'polypeptide(L)'
;MASRAWSPVIRILLAALTVMTTASWETTSVKADSGGTCQMAYGLTPTSIPDWLMPVMGNTNLATANRYDVLAAELLTSGLVDGAICPAQGLNPDGSANGCGIELTKDQVLTWQNQFDSVILSS
;
A
#
# COMPACT_ATOMS: atom_id res chain seq x y z
N MET A 1 25.06 8.41 -66.32
CA MET A 1 24.24 8.83 -65.17
C MET A 1 24.76 10.19 -64.72
N ALA A 2 24.10 11.29 -65.09
CA ALA A 2 24.55 12.64 -64.75
C ALA A 2 23.78 13.12 -63.51
N SER A 3 24.50 13.35 -62.41
CA SER A 3 23.93 13.98 -61.22
C SER A 3 23.45 15.39 -61.60
N ARG A 4 22.13 15.59 -61.65
CA ARG A 4 21.53 16.91 -61.89
C ARG A 4 21.94 17.81 -60.74
N ALA A 5 22.81 18.79 -60.99
CA ALA A 5 23.23 19.74 -59.96
C ALA A 5 22.02 20.55 -59.48
N TRP A 6 21.71 20.47 -58.19
CA TRP A 6 20.55 21.17 -57.62
C TRP A 6 20.78 22.68 -57.71
N SER A 7 19.73 23.41 -58.12
CA SER A 7 19.72 24.88 -58.18
C SER A 7 20.19 25.47 -56.83
N PRO A 8 20.96 26.57 -56.85
CA PRO A 8 21.46 27.20 -55.62
C PRO A 8 20.33 27.56 -54.64
N VAL A 9 19.13 27.87 -55.16
CA VAL A 9 17.93 28.14 -54.36
C VAL A 9 17.53 26.94 -53.51
N ILE A 10 17.57 25.74 -54.09
CA ILE A 10 17.20 24.50 -53.39
C ILE A 10 18.22 24.19 -52.30
N ARG A 11 19.51 24.44 -52.56
CA ARG A 11 20.58 24.26 -51.56
C ARG A 11 20.42 25.20 -50.36
N ILE A 12 20.06 26.46 -50.63
CA ILE A 12 19.80 27.45 -49.57
C ILE A 12 18.59 27.04 -48.73
N LEU A 13 17.50 26.58 -49.38
CA LEU A 13 16.31 26.13 -48.66
C LEU A 13 16.59 24.92 -47.75
N LEU A 14 17.38 23.95 -48.21
CA LEU A 14 17.76 22.79 -47.40
C LEU A 14 18.70 23.16 -46.25
N ALA A 15 19.63 24.10 -46.48
CA ALA A 15 20.49 24.62 -45.44
C ALA A 15 19.67 25.36 -44.36
N ALA A 16 18.68 26.16 -44.76
CA ALA A 16 17.78 26.83 -43.82
C ALA A 16 16.91 25.82 -43.03
N LEU A 17 16.39 24.80 -43.72
CA LEU A 17 15.56 23.76 -43.09
C LEU A 17 16.35 22.95 -42.05
N THR A 18 17.61 22.61 -42.35
CA THR A 18 18.48 21.88 -41.42
C THR A 18 18.89 22.71 -40.20
N VAL A 19 19.10 24.02 -40.36
CA VAL A 19 19.37 24.92 -39.22
C VAL A 19 18.14 25.02 -38.29
N MET A 20 16.93 25.05 -38.84
CA MET A 20 15.70 25.10 -38.03
C MET A 20 15.40 23.81 -37.27
N THR A 21 15.87 22.65 -37.73
CA THR A 21 15.68 21.36 -37.02
C THR A 21 16.77 21.06 -36.00
N THR A 22 17.94 21.71 -36.09
CA THR A 22 19.03 21.57 -35.10
C THR A 22 19.13 22.73 -34.12
N ALA A 23 18.33 23.79 -34.29
CA ALA A 23 18.17 24.82 -33.28
C ALA A 23 17.52 24.16 -32.05
N SER A 24 18.39 23.70 -31.16
CA SER A 24 18.10 23.22 -29.82
C SER A 24 17.00 24.07 -29.22
N TRP A 25 15.81 23.48 -29.07
CA TRP A 25 14.75 24.07 -28.26
C TRP A 25 15.40 24.36 -26.91
N GLU A 26 15.32 25.62 -26.47
CA GLU A 26 15.70 25.97 -25.11
C GLU A 26 14.99 24.97 -24.21
N THR A 27 15.76 24.09 -23.56
CA THR A 27 15.23 23.30 -22.47
C THR A 27 14.81 24.34 -21.46
N THR A 28 13.50 24.61 -21.37
CA THR A 28 12.96 25.34 -20.25
C THR A 28 13.42 24.55 -19.04
N SER A 29 14.45 25.06 -18.37
CA SER A 29 14.83 24.57 -17.05
C SER A 29 13.59 24.84 -16.22
N VAL A 30 12.78 23.80 -15.99
CA VAL A 30 11.70 23.84 -15.01
C VAL A 30 12.38 24.10 -13.68
N LYS A 31 12.53 25.37 -13.37
CA LYS A 31 12.94 25.83 -12.05
C LYS A 31 11.80 25.36 -11.16
N ALA A 32 12.08 24.38 -10.29
CA ALA A 32 11.11 23.95 -9.31
C ALA A 32 10.71 25.18 -8.50
N ASP A 33 9.51 25.69 -8.77
CA ASP A 33 8.90 26.76 -8.00
C ASP A 33 8.38 26.11 -6.72
N SER A 34 9.29 25.82 -5.79
CA SER A 34 9.06 25.37 -4.41
C SER A 34 7.89 24.38 -4.17
N GLY A 35 7.71 23.38 -5.03
CA GLY A 35 6.67 22.37 -4.85
C GLY A 35 6.98 21.12 -5.65
N GLY A 36 7.31 20.01 -4.97
CA GLY A 36 7.46 18.71 -5.62
C GLY A 36 6.17 18.27 -6.35
N THR A 37 6.23 17.20 -7.15
CA THR A 37 5.06 16.65 -7.86
C THR A 37 3.84 16.42 -6.96
N CYS A 38 4.06 16.01 -5.72
CA CYS A 38 3.00 15.87 -4.71
C CYS A 38 2.34 17.21 -4.34
N GLN A 39 3.11 18.29 -4.24
CA GLN A 39 2.61 19.64 -3.94
C GLN A 39 1.68 20.15 -5.06
N MET A 40 2.03 19.86 -6.32
CA MET A 40 1.19 20.26 -7.46
C MET A 40 -0.14 19.50 -7.49
N ALA A 41 -0.16 18.25 -7.03
CA ALA A 41 -1.36 17.42 -7.01
C ALA A 41 -2.26 17.72 -5.80
N TYR A 42 -1.67 17.97 -4.63
CA TYR A 42 -2.39 18.01 -3.36
C TYR A 42 -2.33 19.37 -2.63
N GLY A 43 -1.67 20.38 -3.19
CA GLY A 43 -1.50 21.69 -2.55
C GLY A 43 -0.36 21.71 -1.52
N LEU A 44 -0.42 22.63 -0.56
CA LEU A 44 0.63 22.79 0.45
C LEU A 44 0.83 21.51 1.30
N THR A 45 2.05 21.00 1.35
CA THR A 45 2.46 19.99 2.33
C THR A 45 2.17 20.51 3.74
N PRO A 46 1.41 19.77 4.56
CA PRO A 46 1.13 20.14 5.93
C PRO A 46 2.44 20.38 6.71
N THR A 47 2.47 21.41 7.55
CA THR A 47 3.62 21.70 8.44
C THR A 47 3.71 20.75 9.64
N SER A 48 2.64 20.00 9.89
CA SER A 48 2.54 18.98 10.94
C SER A 48 1.67 17.83 10.46
N ILE A 49 1.92 16.63 11.00
CA ILE A 49 1.06 15.47 10.80
C ILE A 49 -0.16 15.66 11.72
N PRO A 50 -1.39 15.64 11.19
CA PRO A 50 -2.58 15.77 12.04
C PRO A 50 -2.75 14.54 12.93
N ASP A 51 -3.34 14.71 14.11
CA ASP A 51 -3.43 13.66 15.14
C ASP A 51 -4.04 12.34 14.66
N TRP A 52 -5.01 12.39 13.75
CA TRP A 52 -5.63 11.17 13.17
C TRP A 52 -4.71 10.37 12.25
N LEU A 53 -3.61 10.99 11.78
CA LEU A 53 -2.58 10.39 10.94
C LEU A 53 -1.31 10.08 11.75
N MET A 54 -1.29 10.42 13.05
CA MET A 54 -0.20 10.02 13.94
C MET A 54 -0.29 8.51 14.20
N PRO A 55 0.82 7.77 14.13
CA PRO A 55 0.83 6.37 14.54
C PRO A 55 0.44 6.28 16.02
N VAL A 56 -0.38 5.29 16.36
CA VAL A 56 -0.78 5.04 17.75
C VAL A 56 0.45 4.53 18.50
N MET A 57 1.14 5.42 19.21
CA MET A 57 2.29 5.05 20.02
C MET A 57 1.79 4.43 21.33
N GLY A 58 1.94 3.12 21.49
CA GLY A 58 1.88 2.48 22.81
C GLY A 58 0.72 1.53 23.10
N ASN A 59 -0.05 1.07 22.12
CA ASN A 59 -0.99 -0.04 22.33
C ASN A 59 -0.42 -1.38 21.86
N THR A 60 0.06 -2.19 22.80
CA THR A 60 0.39 -3.63 22.59
C THR A 60 -0.88 -4.50 22.55
N ASN A 61 -1.93 -3.98 21.94
CA ASN A 61 -3.21 -4.67 21.79
C ASN A 61 -3.86 -4.20 20.48
N LEU A 62 -3.24 -4.56 19.36
CA LEU A 62 -3.73 -4.22 18.01
C LEU A 62 -4.86 -5.15 17.54
N ALA A 63 -5.26 -6.13 18.36
CA ALA A 63 -6.41 -6.98 18.12
C ALA A 63 -7.68 -6.18 17.83
N THR A 64 -8.46 -6.65 16.86
CA THR A 64 -9.74 -6.02 16.53
C THR A 64 -10.82 -6.45 17.52
N ALA A 65 -11.85 -5.61 17.68
CA ALA A 65 -13.07 -5.98 18.39
C ALA A 65 -13.98 -6.91 17.57
N ASN A 66 -13.64 -7.19 16.31
CA ASN A 66 -14.39 -8.12 15.48
C ASN A 66 -14.17 -9.57 15.91
N ARG A 67 -15.21 -10.39 15.71
CA ARG A 67 -15.18 -11.82 16.02
C ARG A 67 -14.49 -12.60 14.90
N TYR A 68 -13.50 -13.41 15.23
CA TYR A 68 -12.75 -14.23 14.26
C TYR A 68 -13.14 -15.70 14.37
N ASP A 69 -14.37 -16.02 13.95
CA ASP A 69 -14.97 -17.37 14.12
C ASP A 69 -14.21 -18.48 13.39
N VAL A 70 -13.61 -18.14 12.25
CA VAL A 70 -12.76 -19.07 11.50
C VAL A 70 -11.49 -19.38 12.28
N LEU A 71 -10.87 -18.37 12.90
CA LEU A 71 -9.71 -18.58 13.75
C LEU A 71 -10.09 -19.37 15.01
N ALA A 72 -11.24 -19.08 15.61
CA ALA A 72 -11.78 -19.87 16.73
C ALA A 72 -11.92 -21.35 16.38
N ALA A 73 -12.49 -21.65 15.20
CA ALA A 73 -12.62 -23.02 14.71
C ALA A 73 -11.25 -23.70 14.52
N GLU A 74 -10.27 -22.99 13.98
CA GLU A 74 -8.91 -23.50 13.78
C GLU A 74 -8.19 -23.77 15.11
N LEU A 75 -8.35 -22.90 16.10
CA LEU A 75 -7.76 -23.08 17.44
C LEU A 75 -8.31 -24.32 18.14
N LEU A 76 -9.60 -24.62 17.98
CA LEU A 76 -10.22 -25.84 18.51
C LEU A 76 -9.79 -27.07 17.71
N THR A 77 -9.79 -26.98 16.38
CA THR A 77 -9.47 -28.11 15.49
C THR A 77 -8.00 -28.53 15.61
N SER A 78 -7.10 -27.57 15.79
CA SER A 78 -5.66 -27.82 16.01
C SER A 78 -5.34 -28.32 17.43
N GLY A 79 -6.30 -28.26 18.35
CA GLY A 79 -6.08 -28.60 19.77
C GLY A 79 -5.28 -27.56 20.56
N LEU A 80 -5.08 -26.36 19.99
CA LEU A 80 -4.47 -25.24 20.72
C LEU A 80 -5.38 -24.73 21.85
N VAL A 81 -6.70 -24.93 21.71
CA VAL A 81 -7.70 -24.75 22.76
C VAL A 81 -8.47 -26.06 22.92
N ASP A 82 -8.53 -26.58 24.15
CA ASP A 82 -9.29 -27.80 24.45
C ASP A 82 -10.79 -27.49 24.53
N GLY A 83 -11.54 -27.99 23.55
CA GLY A 83 -12.98 -27.82 23.43
C GLY A 83 -13.84 -28.72 24.30
N ALA A 84 -13.27 -29.62 25.12
CA ALA A 84 -14.01 -30.68 25.81
C ALA A 84 -15.18 -30.21 26.70
N ILE A 85 -15.13 -28.98 27.22
CA ILE A 85 -16.20 -28.38 28.02
C ILE A 85 -17.43 -27.99 27.18
N CYS A 86 -17.26 -27.82 25.87
CA CYS A 86 -18.32 -27.43 24.96
C CYS A 86 -18.97 -28.64 24.27
N PRO A 87 -20.28 -28.56 23.94
CA PRO A 87 -20.92 -29.55 23.08
C PRO A 87 -20.14 -29.73 21.77
N ALA A 88 -20.01 -30.99 21.33
CA ALA A 88 -19.26 -31.37 20.13
C ALA A 88 -17.84 -30.74 20.07
N GLN A 89 -17.17 -30.63 21.23
CA GLN A 89 -15.83 -30.04 21.36
C GLN A 89 -15.76 -28.57 20.88
N GLY A 90 -16.88 -27.84 20.93
CA GLY A 90 -16.94 -26.45 20.49
C GLY A 90 -17.12 -26.25 18.99
N LEU A 91 -17.37 -27.32 18.22
CA LEU A 91 -17.55 -27.26 16.77
C LEU A 91 -18.99 -27.60 16.35
N ASN A 92 -19.42 -27.06 15.23
CA ASN A 92 -20.60 -27.45 14.48
C ASN A 92 -20.25 -28.62 13.53
N PRO A 93 -21.25 -29.34 12.98
CA PRO A 93 -20.99 -30.44 12.04
C PRO A 93 -20.23 -30.06 10.76
N ASP A 94 -20.28 -28.79 10.36
CA ASP A 94 -19.54 -28.26 9.20
C ASP A 94 -18.09 -27.85 9.54
N GLY A 95 -17.66 -28.05 10.79
CA GLY A 95 -16.34 -27.67 11.28
C GLY A 95 -16.21 -26.21 11.73
N SER A 96 -17.26 -25.39 11.62
CA SER A 96 -17.25 -24.03 12.18
C SER A 96 -17.32 -24.06 13.70
N ALA A 97 -16.79 -23.03 14.38
CA ALA A 97 -16.94 -22.92 15.82
C ALA A 97 -18.41 -22.65 16.18
N ASN A 98 -18.93 -23.39 17.15
CA ASN A 98 -20.25 -23.12 17.72
C ASN A 98 -20.16 -21.98 18.76
N GLY A 99 -21.30 -21.51 19.26
CA GLY A 99 -21.33 -20.38 20.21
C GLY A 99 -20.48 -20.61 21.47
N CYS A 100 -20.43 -21.84 21.99
CA CYS A 100 -19.58 -22.17 23.12
C CYS A 100 -18.10 -22.13 22.74
N GLY A 101 -17.73 -22.72 21.58
CA GLY A 101 -16.35 -22.71 21.08
C GLY A 101 -15.82 -21.31 20.80
N ILE A 102 -16.66 -20.41 20.27
CA ILE A 102 -16.31 -19.01 20.04
C ILE A 102 -15.98 -18.30 21.37
N GLU A 103 -16.79 -18.47 22.41
CA GLU A 103 -16.51 -17.85 23.71
C GLU A 103 -15.29 -18.49 24.40
N LEU A 104 -15.15 -19.81 24.30
CA LEU A 104 -14.03 -20.55 24.89
C LEU A 104 -12.67 -20.15 24.31
N THR A 105 -12.62 -19.82 23.02
CA THR A 105 -11.38 -19.49 22.30
C THR A 105 -11.00 -18.01 22.37
N LYS A 106 -11.84 -17.15 22.95
CA LYS A 106 -11.73 -15.70 22.89
C LYS A 106 -10.35 -15.15 23.32
N ASP A 107 -9.82 -15.61 24.44
CA ASP A 107 -8.53 -15.14 24.96
C ASP A 107 -7.37 -15.59 24.06
N GLN A 108 -7.46 -16.80 23.50
CA GLN A 108 -6.45 -17.31 22.58
C GLN A 108 -6.52 -16.60 21.22
N VAL A 109 -7.72 -16.24 20.75
CA VAL A 109 -7.91 -15.40 19.55
C VAL A 109 -7.27 -14.02 19.74
N LEU A 110 -7.41 -13.40 20.91
CA LEU A 110 -6.75 -12.13 21.23
C LEU A 110 -5.22 -12.28 21.27
N THR A 111 -4.74 -13.33 21.94
CA THR A 111 -3.30 -13.63 22.03
C THR A 111 -2.70 -13.84 20.64
N TRP A 112 -3.38 -14.60 19.78
CA TRP A 112 -2.93 -14.86 18.42
C TRP A 112 -2.91 -13.59 17.56
N GLN A 113 -3.91 -12.70 17.68
CA GLN A 113 -3.91 -11.43 16.95
C GLN A 113 -2.74 -10.52 17.39
N ASN A 114 -2.49 -10.44 18.70
CA ASN A 114 -1.47 -9.53 19.25
C ASN A 114 -0.03 -10.04 19.16
N GLN A 115 0.18 -11.28 18.68
CA GLN A 115 1.52 -11.88 18.68
C GLN A 115 2.53 -11.11 17.80
N PHE A 116 2.05 -10.31 16.84
CA PHE A 116 2.87 -9.53 15.93
C PHE A 116 2.95 -8.04 16.28
N ASP A 117 2.33 -7.59 17.38
CA ASP A 117 2.27 -6.17 17.75
C ASP A 117 3.65 -5.52 17.83
N SER A 118 4.61 -6.22 18.44
CA SER A 118 5.98 -5.71 18.56
C SER A 118 6.65 -5.46 17.20
N VAL A 119 6.42 -6.36 16.22
CA VAL A 119 6.95 -6.22 14.87
C VAL A 119 6.29 -5.03 14.18
N ILE A 120 4.97 -4.96 14.21
CA ILE A 120 4.16 -3.89 13.59
C ILE A 120 4.54 -2.51 14.13
N LEU A 121 4.81 -2.38 15.43
CA LEU A 121 5.14 -1.10 16.06
C LEU A 121 6.62 -0.71 15.94
N SER A 122 7.49 -1.64 15.54
CA SER A 122 8.94 -1.40 15.39
C SER A 122 9.38 -1.06 13.96
N SER A 123 8.48 -1.21 12.99
CA SER A 123 8.68 -0.94 11.56
C SER A 123 8.27 0.47 11.17
#